data_AF-A0A6N9VJA3-F1
#
_entry.id   AF-A0A6N9VJA3-F1
#
_cell.length_a   1.000
_cell.length_b   1.000
_cell.length_c   1.000
_cell.angle_alpha   90.00
_cell.angle_beta   90.00
_cell.angle_gamma   90.00
#
_symmetry.space_group_name_H-M   'P 1'
#
loop_
_entity.id
_entity.type
_entity.pdbx_description
1 polymer ?
#
loop_
_entity_poly.entity_id
_entity_poly.type
_entity_poly.pdbx_seq_one_letter_code
_entity_poly.pdbx_strand_id
1 'polypeptide(L)'
;ALLGAQPGESLRMEGRWGSHPQYGKQFTVENYTTVLPATVQGIRRYLGSGLIKGIGPRIADRITEHFGVDTLDVIETDAKRLVEVPGLGPKRTR
;
A
#
# COMPACT_ATOMS: atom_id res chain seq x y z
N ALA A 1 1.44 20.80 -2.29
CA ALA A 1 1.53 19.45 -1.68
C ALA A 1 0.18 19.12 -1.06
N LEU A 2 -0.36 17.92 -1.29
CA LEU A 2 -1.55 17.45 -0.57
C LEU A 2 -1.13 17.22 0.89
N LEU A 3 -1.48 18.15 1.78
CA LEU A 3 -1.21 18.05 3.21
C LEU A 3 -1.97 16.81 3.74
N GLY A 4 -1.24 15.73 4.04
CA GLY A 4 -1.80 14.48 4.56
C GLY A 4 -1.55 13.25 3.70
N ALA A 5 -1.17 13.40 2.42
CA ALA A 5 -0.90 12.25 1.54
C ALA A 5 0.56 11.80 1.62
N GLN A 6 0.81 10.53 1.96
CA GLN A 6 2.16 9.95 1.96
C GLN A 6 2.43 9.14 0.69
N PRO A 7 3.67 9.16 0.13
CA PRO A 7 4.05 8.23 -0.92
C PRO A 7 3.76 6.78 -0.52
N GLY A 8 3.03 6.04 -1.36
CA GLY A 8 2.60 4.67 -1.10
C GLY A 8 1.18 4.54 -0.53
N GLU A 9 0.53 5.64 -0.18
CA GLU A 9 -0.87 5.67 0.23
C GLU A 9 -1.81 5.62 -0.97
N SER A 10 -2.95 4.93 -0.82
CA SER A 10 -4.02 4.92 -1.81
C SER A 10 -5.06 5.97 -1.45
N LEU A 11 -5.38 6.83 -2.41
CA LEU A 11 -6.36 7.90 -2.21
C LEU A 11 -7.56 7.67 -3.13
N ARG A 12 -8.76 7.81 -2.56
CA ARG A 12 -9.98 8.01 -3.35
C ARG A 12 -10.14 9.52 -3.53
N MET A 13 -10.21 9.96 -4.78
CA MET A 13 -10.29 11.38 -5.13
C MET A 13 -11.59 11.67 -5.86
N GLU A 14 -12.19 12.79 -5.52
CA GLU A 14 -13.37 13.36 -6.17
C GLU A 14 -12.98 14.70 -6.78
N GLY A 15 -13.52 14.98 -7.97
CA GLY A 15 -13.18 16.19 -8.69
C GLY A 15 -13.62 16.13 -10.14
N ARG A 16 -12.98 16.97 -10.96
CA ARG A 16 -13.45 17.30 -12.30
C ARG A 16 -12.37 17.02 -13.35
N TRP A 17 -12.75 16.41 -14.45
CA TRP A 17 -11.90 16.31 -15.63
C TRP A 17 -12.00 17.59 -16.46
N GLY A 18 -10.86 18.21 -16.75
CA GLY A 18 -10.72 19.33 -17.68
C GLY A 18 -9.78 19.00 -18.84
N SER A 19 -9.73 19.87 -19.84
CA SER A 19 -8.78 19.76 -20.94
C SER A 19 -8.02 21.07 -21.09
N HIS A 20 -6.69 21.00 -21.02
CA HIS A 20 -5.82 22.14 -21.25
C HIS A 20 -5.34 22.13 -22.72
N PRO A 21 -5.38 23.26 -23.45
CA PRO A 21 -5.03 23.32 -24.87
C PRO A 21 -3.63 22.78 -25.19
N GLN A 22 -2.67 22.96 -24.28
CA GLN A 22 -1.28 22.53 -24.45
C GLN A 22 -0.94 21.19 -23.77
N TYR A 23 -1.64 20.83 -22.69
CA TYR A 23 -1.25 19.72 -21.81
C TYR A 23 -2.26 18.56 -21.80
N GLY A 24 -3.38 18.70 -22.52
CA GLY A 24 -4.39 17.65 -22.66
C GLY A 24 -5.25 17.47 -21.42
N LYS A 25 -5.73 16.23 -21.22
CA LYS A 25 -6.70 15.87 -20.20
C LYS A 25 -6.07 15.93 -18.80
N GLN A 26 -6.65 16.73 -17.91
CA GLN A 26 -6.20 16.92 -16.54
C GLN A 26 -7.34 16.64 -15.56
N PHE A 27 -7.01 16.10 -14.39
CA PHE A 27 -7.96 15.87 -13.31
C PHE A 27 -7.70 16.86 -12.18
N THR A 28 -8.68 17.71 -11.90
CA THR A 28 -8.66 18.65 -10.79
C THR A 28 -9.34 18.02 -9.59
N VAL A 29 -8.58 17.77 -8.53
CA VAL A 29 -9.09 17.19 -7.27
C VAL A 29 -9.78 18.29 -6.44
N GLU A 30 -11.00 18.02 -5.99
CA GLU A 30 -11.76 18.90 -5.09
C GLU A 30 -11.81 18.34 -3.67
N ASN A 31 -11.90 17.02 -3.56
CA ASN A 31 -11.90 16.31 -2.29
C ASN A 31 -11.13 15.00 -2.43
N TYR A 32 -10.56 14.51 -1.33
CA TYR A 32 -9.93 13.20 -1.30
C TYR A 32 -10.01 12.57 0.08
N THR A 33 -10.03 11.25 0.12
CA THR A 33 -9.95 10.47 1.36
C THR A 33 -8.93 9.35 1.22
N THR A 34 -8.30 9.01 2.34
CA THR A 34 -7.35 7.90 2.41
C THR A 34 -8.13 6.59 2.45
N VAL A 35 -7.74 5.64 1.61
CA VAL A 35 -8.38 4.33 1.54
C VAL A 35 -7.34 3.25 1.74
N LEU A 36 -7.69 2.25 2.55
CA LEU A 36 -6.90 1.04 2.60
C LEU A 36 -6.90 0.40 1.21
N PRO A 37 -5.74 -0.09 0.73
CA PRO A 37 -5.65 -0.68 -0.59
C PRO A 37 -6.51 -1.94 -0.67
N ALA A 38 -7.42 -1.99 -1.64
CA ALA A 38 -8.32 -3.13 -1.86
C ALA A 38 -7.78 -4.19 -2.83
N THR A 39 -6.53 -4.06 -3.27
CA THR A 39 -5.90 -4.98 -4.24
C THR A 39 -4.56 -5.46 -3.72
N VAL A 40 -4.17 -6.68 -4.11
CA VAL A 40 -2.85 -7.26 -3.78
C VAL A 40 -1.71 -6.31 -4.16
N GLN A 41 -1.78 -5.68 -5.34
CA GLN A 41 -0.77 -4.71 -5.77
C GLN A 41 -0.73 -3.48 -4.88
N GLY A 42 -1.90 -2.95 -4.49
CA GLY A 42 -1.99 -1.81 -3.57
C GLY A 42 -1.42 -2.15 -2.20
N ILE A 43 -1.77 -3.32 -1.65
CA ILE A 43 -1.29 -3.78 -0.34
C ILE A 43 0.23 -3.98 -0.38
N ARG A 44 0.75 -4.60 -1.44
CA ARG A 44 2.19 -4.78 -1.66
C ARG A 44 2.94 -3.45 -1.70
N ARG A 45 2.42 -2.46 -2.45
CA ARG A 45 3.01 -1.11 -2.51
C ARG A 45 2.95 -0.42 -1.16
N TYR A 46 1.83 -0.53 -0.46
CA TYR A 46 1.64 0.04 0.87
C TYR A 46 2.64 -0.54 1.88
N LEU A 47 2.72 -1.87 1.99
CA LEU A 47 3.68 -2.56 2.87
C LEU A 47 5.13 -2.25 2.48
N GLY A 48 5.45 -2.26 1.18
CA GLY A 48 6.80 -2.03 0.67
C GLY A 48 7.25 -0.56 0.63
N SER A 49 6.36 0.39 0.93
CA SER A 49 6.63 1.83 0.91
C SER A 49 7.63 2.30 1.98
N GLY A 50 7.92 1.45 2.96
CA GLY A 50 8.72 1.83 4.14
C GLY A 50 7.91 2.52 5.23
N LEU A 51 6.59 2.69 5.07
CA LEU A 51 5.69 3.15 6.13
C LEU A 51 5.69 2.21 7.34
N ILE A 52 5.94 0.91 7.12
CA ILE A 52 6.05 -0.09 8.19
C ILE A 52 7.51 -0.49 8.38
N LYS A 53 8.07 -0.18 9.55
CA LYS A 53 9.46 -0.50 9.89
C LYS A 53 9.68 -2.01 9.82
N GLY A 54 10.70 -2.42 9.07
CA GLY A 54 11.07 -3.84 8.91
C GLY A 54 10.40 -4.55 7.75
N ILE A 55 9.42 -3.93 7.07
CA ILE A 55 8.81 -4.48 5.86
C ILE A 55 9.32 -3.72 4.63
N GLY A 56 10.37 -4.27 4.01
CA GLY A 56 10.85 -3.79 2.71
C GLY A 56 10.09 -4.42 1.55
N PRO A 57 10.31 -3.96 0.29
CA PRO A 57 9.61 -4.45 -0.90
C PRO A 57 9.61 -5.97 -1.04
N ARG A 58 10.75 -6.62 -0.78
CA ARG A 58 10.89 -8.09 -0.88
C ARG A 58 10.07 -8.84 0.16
N ILE A 59 9.89 -8.26 1.36
CA ILE A 59 9.06 -8.87 2.40
C ILE A 59 7.58 -8.64 2.07
N ALA A 60 7.23 -7.43 1.63
CA ALA A 60 5.88 -7.12 1.15
C ALA A 60 5.44 -8.05 0.02
N ASP A 61 6.31 -8.33 -0.95
CA ASP A 61 6.05 -9.29 -2.03
C ASP A 61 5.65 -10.66 -1.47
N ARG A 62 6.44 -11.21 -0.53
CA ARG A 62 6.19 -12.53 0.05
C ARG A 62 4.91 -12.59 0.88
N ILE A 63 4.67 -11.58 1.71
CA ILE A 63 3.47 -11.52 2.54
C ILE A 63 2.24 -11.48 1.63
N THR A 64 2.25 -10.61 0.60
CA THR A 64 1.14 -10.47 -0.33
C THR A 64 0.96 -11.66 -1.26
N GLU A 65 2.03 -12.40 -1.59
CA GLU A 65 1.95 -13.68 -2.30
C GLU A 65 1.29 -14.79 -1.47
N HIS A 66 1.46 -14.75 -0.15
CA HIS A 66 0.93 -15.78 0.74
C HIS A 66 -0.50 -15.49 1.20
N PHE A 67 -0.79 -14.25 1.63
CA PHE A 67 -2.11 -13.88 2.17
C PHE A 67 -3.00 -13.13 1.17
N GLY A 68 -2.46 -12.69 0.02
CA GLY A 68 -3.26 -12.01 -1.00
C GLY A 68 -3.92 -10.73 -0.46
N VAL A 69 -5.22 -10.59 -0.70
CA VAL A 69 -6.01 -9.43 -0.26
C VAL A 69 -6.24 -9.41 1.26
N ASP A 70 -6.17 -10.57 1.92
CA ASP A 70 -6.39 -10.71 3.37
C ASP A 70 -5.16 -10.30 4.20
N THR A 71 -4.08 -9.88 3.53
CA THR A 71 -2.81 -9.52 4.15
C THR A 71 -2.95 -8.51 5.28
N LEU A 72 -3.74 -7.44 5.07
CA LEU A 72 -3.89 -6.39 6.08
C LEU A 72 -4.69 -6.91 7.30
N ASP A 73 -5.76 -7.66 7.04
CA ASP A 73 -6.58 -8.27 8.08
C ASP A 73 -5.77 -9.25 8.92
N VAL A 74 -4.92 -10.07 8.29
CA VAL A 74 -4.02 -10.99 9.01
C VAL A 74 -3.04 -10.23 9.90
N ILE A 75 -2.47 -9.12 9.41
CA ILE A 75 -1.55 -8.30 10.21
C ILE A 75 -2.27 -7.66 11.42
N GLU A 76 -3.51 -7.21 11.24
CA GLU A 76 -4.29 -6.55 12.29
C GLU A 76 -4.83 -7.53 13.33
N THR A 77 -5.32 -8.70 12.88
CA THR A 77 -6.06 -9.64 13.73
C THR A 77 -5.19 -10.79 14.27
N ASP A 78 -4.20 -11.27 13.51
CA ASP A 78 -3.33 -12.37 13.91
C ASP A 78 -1.94 -12.29 13.26
N ALA A 79 -1.17 -11.27 13.65
CA ALA A 79 0.18 -11.06 13.16
C ALA A 79 1.14 -12.24 13.37
N LYS A 80 0.81 -13.19 14.26
CA LYS A 80 1.63 -14.39 14.49
C LYS A 80 1.67 -15.28 13.25
N ARG A 81 0.63 -15.24 12.41
CA ARG A 81 0.57 -15.98 11.15
C ARG A 81 1.62 -15.54 10.13
N LEU A 82 2.25 -14.38 10.29
CA LEU A 82 3.36 -13.97 9.42
C LEU A 82 4.53 -14.99 9.40
N VAL A 83 4.63 -15.87 10.41
CA VAL A 83 5.59 -16.99 10.42
C VAL A 83 5.28 -18.08 9.40
N GLU A 84 4.03 -18.17 8.92
CA GLU A 84 3.60 -19.08 7.84
C GLU A 84 4.25 -18.70 6.51
N VAL A 85 4.62 -17.42 6.33
CA VAL A 85 5.20 -16.93 5.08
C VAL A 85 6.64 -17.43 4.93
N PRO A 86 6.96 -18.20 3.86
CA PRO A 86 8.29 -18.74 3.66
C PRO A 86 9.38 -17.66 3.61
N GLY A 87 10.41 -17.83 4.44
CA GLY A 87 11.55 -16.91 4.47
C GLY A 87 11.32 -15.59 5.22
N LEU A 88 10.20 -15.44 5.93
CA LEU A 88 10.02 -14.42 6.99
C LEU A 88 10.46 -14.91 8.38
N GLY A 89 10.81 -16.19 8.53
CA GLY A 89 11.36 -16.77 9.75
C GLY A 89 12.65 -16.06 10.22
N PRO A 90 13.03 -16.23 11.50
CA PRO A 90 14.05 -15.42 12.16
C PRO A 90 15.36 -15.42 11.36
N LYS A 91 15.69 -14.26 10.79
CA LYS A 91 17.01 -14.01 10.21
C LYS A 91 17.98 -13.78 11.37
N ARG A 92 18.79 -14.80 11.65
CA ARG A 92 20.04 -14.80 12.43
C ARG A 92 20.45 -13.41 12.94
N THR A 93 20.08 -13.10 14.17
CA THR A 93 20.85 -12.16 14.99
C THR A 93 22.16 -12.88 15.31
N ARG A 94 23.26 -12.38 14.73
CA ARG A 94 24.59 -12.52 15.34
C ARG A 94 24.92 -11.16 15.95
#